data_AF-A0A0S3THX9-F1
#
_entry.id   AF-A0A0S3THX9-F1
#
_cell.length_a   1.000
_cell.length_b   1.000
_cell.length_c   1.000
_cell.angle_alpha   90.00
_cell.angle_beta   90.00
_cell.angle_gamma   90.00
#
_symmetry.space_group_name_H-M   'P 1'
#
loop_
_entity.id
_entity.type
_entity.pdbx_description
1 polymer ?
#
loop_
_entity_poly.entity_id
_entity_poly.type
_entity_poly.pdbx_seq_one_letter_code
_entity_poly.pdbx_strand_id
1 'polypeptide(L)'
;MLKLWRALFTPHFLRGVGCMLILGGFWSSSEHQQFFHTNLLSTSPAYAQRVPSTDVWQQVYKQLPDLPKENQYISKQTGKVAESNTLVSRMISYHVYVKGRTPNYRLDWKLTLADYLDANEVMYESSYPGNDTLRKNPLAGDRAAIRRLTRQQRNALVQALVNAFSQN
;
A
#
# COMPACT_ATOMS: atom_id res chain seq x y z
N MET A 1 -27.37 43.20 -26.36
CA MET A 1 -28.78 43.14 -25.94
C MET A 1 -28.82 42.55 -24.52
N LEU A 2 -29.46 43.29 -23.59
CA LEU A 2 -29.95 42.98 -22.21
C LEU A 2 -29.02 42.23 -21.22
N LYS A 3 -28.41 42.87 -20.20
CA LYS A 3 -28.93 43.33 -18.86
C LYS A 3 -29.47 42.16 -17.99
N LEU A 4 -28.75 41.59 -17.01
CA LEU A 4 -28.33 42.07 -15.66
C LEU A 4 -29.52 42.35 -14.73
N TRP A 5 -29.82 41.46 -13.77
CA TRP A 5 -30.59 41.79 -12.55
C TRP A 5 -30.20 40.94 -11.32
N ARG A 6 -29.77 41.63 -10.27
CA ARG A 6 -29.77 41.23 -8.85
C ARG A 6 -31.11 41.66 -8.24
N ALA A 7 -31.64 40.91 -7.27
CA ALA A 7 -32.53 41.38 -6.20
C ALA A 7 -32.37 40.39 -5.03
N LEU A 8 -31.75 40.70 -3.88
CA LEU A 8 -32.16 41.61 -2.80
C LEU A 8 -33.64 41.46 -2.43
N PHE A 9 -33.91 40.59 -1.47
CA PHE A 9 -35.15 40.58 -0.69
C PHE A 9 -34.79 40.72 0.78
N THR A 10 -35.08 41.91 1.32
CA THR A 10 -35.35 42.16 2.73
C THR A 10 -36.77 42.70 2.83
N PRO A 11 -37.49 42.36 3.90
CA PRO A 11 -38.43 43.30 4.49
C PRO A 11 -38.19 43.51 5.98
N HIS A 12 -38.30 44.79 6.38
CA HIS A 12 -38.42 45.26 7.74
C HIS A 12 -39.90 45.40 8.15
N PHE A 13 -40.10 45.50 9.48
CA PHE A 13 -41.24 46.03 10.25
C PHE A 13 -42.35 45.06 10.68
N LEU A 14 -42.49 44.84 12.00
CA LEU A 14 -43.49 45.57 12.80
C LEU A 14 -43.20 45.49 14.32
N ARG A 15 -43.51 46.58 15.01
CA ARG A 15 -43.46 46.82 16.46
C ARG A 15 -44.61 46.10 17.19
N GLY A 16 -44.40 45.75 18.46
CA GLY A 16 -45.46 45.46 19.42
C GLY A 16 -44.93 45.14 20.82
N VAL A 17 -45.04 46.10 21.75
CA VAL A 17 -44.63 46.02 23.15
C VAL A 17 -45.70 45.32 23.98
N GLY A 18 -45.29 44.44 24.90
CA GLY A 18 -46.14 43.89 25.96
C GLY A 18 -45.30 43.48 27.16
N CYS A 19 -45.27 44.34 28.18
CA CYS A 19 -44.67 44.07 29.49
C CYS A 19 -45.41 42.93 30.20
N MET A 20 -44.67 41.93 30.68
CA MET A 20 -45.12 41.14 31.83
C MET A 20 -43.91 40.85 32.74
N LEU A 21 -43.90 41.55 33.87
CA LEU A 21 -43.02 41.30 35.00
C LEU A 21 -43.48 40.00 35.67
N ILE A 22 -42.63 38.97 35.71
CA ILE A 22 -42.70 37.94 36.76
C ILE A 22 -41.28 37.62 37.23
N LEU A 23 -41.13 37.74 38.54
CA LEU A 23 -39.99 37.41 39.39
C LEU A 23 -39.67 35.92 39.34
N GLY A 24 -38.38 35.57 39.35
CA GLY A 24 -37.96 34.24 39.80
C GLY A 24 -36.56 33.83 39.34
N GLY A 25 -35.75 33.37 40.29
CA GLY A 25 -34.80 32.29 40.03
C GLY A 25 -33.39 32.70 39.66
N PHE A 26 -32.57 32.84 40.69
CA PHE A 26 -31.12 32.73 40.65
C PHE A 26 -30.70 31.37 40.04
N TRP A 27 -29.97 31.36 38.92
CA TRP A 27 -28.98 30.31 38.64
C TRP A 27 -27.94 30.87 37.67
N SER A 28 -26.71 31.02 38.17
CA SER A 28 -25.53 31.32 37.35
C SER A 28 -25.11 30.03 36.64
N SER A 29 -25.33 29.96 35.32
CA SER A 29 -24.68 28.95 34.48
C SER A 29 -23.98 29.68 33.32
N SER A 30 -22.69 29.93 33.51
CA SER A 30 -21.78 30.28 32.44
C SER A 30 -21.56 29.06 31.56
N GLU A 31 -22.35 28.92 30.50
CA GLU A 31 -22.04 28.00 29.41
C GLU A 31 -20.87 28.55 28.59
N HIS A 32 -19.65 28.34 29.10
CA HIS A 32 -18.49 28.30 28.22
C HIS A 32 -18.61 27.04 27.36
N GLN A 33 -19.10 27.21 26.14
CA GLN A 33 -18.90 26.22 25.07
C GLN A 33 -17.40 26.04 24.87
N GLN A 34 -16.81 25.07 25.58
CA GLN A 34 -15.49 24.55 25.25
C GLN A 34 -15.63 23.84 23.91
N PHE A 35 -15.11 24.48 22.86
CA PHE A 35 -14.86 23.82 21.59
C PHE A 35 -13.97 22.61 21.88
N PHE A 36 -14.57 21.43 21.81
CA PHE A 36 -13.84 20.17 21.78
C PHE A 36 -12.93 20.20 20.55
N HIS A 37 -11.65 20.49 20.76
CA HIS A 37 -10.61 20.13 19.81
C HIS A 37 -10.60 18.61 19.73
N THR A 38 -11.29 18.08 18.72
CA THR A 38 -11.13 16.70 18.30
C THR A 38 -9.68 16.54 17.87
N ASN A 39 -8.87 16.01 18.78
CA ASN A 39 -7.61 15.36 18.42
C ASN A 39 -7.98 14.17 17.53
N LEU A 40 -8.16 14.43 16.24
CA LEU A 40 -8.19 13.42 15.19
C LEU A 40 -6.90 12.64 15.33
N LEU A 41 -7.04 11.45 15.90
CA LEU A 41 -5.97 10.47 16.06
C LEU A 41 -5.27 10.35 14.70
N SER A 42 -4.05 10.90 14.62
CA SER A 42 -3.12 10.66 13.55
C SER A 42 -2.74 9.18 13.62
N THR A 43 -3.59 8.32 13.07
CA THR A 43 -3.22 6.94 12.77
C THR A 43 -2.18 7.03 11.66
N SER A 44 -0.91 7.14 12.05
CA SER A 44 0.16 6.68 11.17
C SER A 44 -0.24 5.28 10.73
N PRO A 45 -0.15 4.94 9.43
CA PRO A 45 -0.43 3.59 9.00
C PRO A 45 0.45 2.68 9.84
N ALA A 46 -0.18 1.89 10.71
CA ALA A 46 0.49 0.78 11.32
C ALA A 46 0.95 -0.05 10.13
N TYR A 47 2.26 -0.10 9.88
CA TYR A 47 2.84 -1.18 9.11
C TYR A 47 2.37 -2.42 9.86
N ALA A 48 1.30 -3.04 9.37
CA ALA A 48 0.78 -4.30 9.86
C ALA A 48 2.01 -5.18 10.11
N GLN A 49 2.07 -5.85 11.26
CA GLN A 49 3.12 -6.81 11.60
C GLN A 49 3.14 -7.86 10.49
N ARG A 50 3.85 -7.54 9.41
CA ARG A 50 4.23 -8.43 8.35
C ARG A 50 5.14 -9.38 9.09
N VAL A 51 4.65 -10.61 9.28
CA VAL A 51 5.49 -11.77 9.61
C VAL A 51 6.83 -11.53 8.93
N PRO A 52 7.96 -11.49 9.66
CA PRO A 52 9.24 -11.11 9.10
C PRO A 52 9.69 -12.19 8.11
N SER A 53 9.14 -12.10 6.89
CA SER A 53 9.52 -12.78 5.67
C SER A 53 10.85 -12.25 5.14
N THR A 54 11.52 -11.38 5.91
CA THR A 54 12.71 -10.63 5.55
C THR A 54 13.87 -11.50 5.11
N ASP A 55 13.89 -12.80 5.44
CA ASP A 55 14.97 -13.72 5.07
C ASP A 55 14.53 -14.98 4.31
N VAL A 56 13.23 -15.17 4.04
CA VAL A 56 12.73 -16.38 3.33
C VAL A 56 13.36 -16.51 1.94
N TRP A 57 13.61 -15.38 1.28
CA TRP A 57 14.30 -15.33 -0.02
C TRP A 57 15.71 -15.94 0.04
N GLN A 58 16.40 -15.89 1.17
CA GLN A 58 17.74 -16.50 1.32
C GLN A 58 17.67 -18.02 1.22
N GLN A 59 16.61 -18.64 1.78
CA GLN A 59 16.39 -20.09 1.68
C GLN A 59 16.19 -20.54 0.23
N VAL A 60 15.58 -19.69 -0.60
CA VAL A 60 15.43 -19.94 -2.04
C VAL A 60 16.78 -19.92 -2.74
N TYR A 61 17.62 -18.90 -2.51
CA TYR A 61 18.97 -18.87 -3.11
C TYR A 61 19.92 -19.92 -2.57
N LYS A 62 19.71 -20.44 -1.35
CA LYS A 62 20.43 -21.63 -0.87
C LYS A 62 20.11 -22.87 -1.71
N GLN A 63 18.85 -23.02 -2.15
CA GLN A 63 18.41 -24.12 -3.02
C GLN A 63 18.76 -23.89 -4.49
N LEU A 64 18.84 -22.62 -4.93
CA LEU A 64 19.07 -22.21 -6.31
C LEU A 64 20.18 -21.14 -6.37
N PRO A 65 21.46 -21.54 -6.17
CA PRO A 65 22.57 -20.58 -6.07
C PRO A 65 22.81 -19.80 -7.37
N ASP A 66 22.50 -20.39 -8.52
CA ASP A 66 22.70 -19.79 -9.85
C ASP A 66 21.53 -18.90 -10.30
N LEU A 67 20.47 -18.76 -9.49
CA LEU A 67 19.33 -17.90 -9.81
C LEU A 67 19.78 -16.43 -9.82
N PRO A 68 19.45 -15.63 -10.85
CA PRO A 68 19.84 -14.22 -10.90
C PRO A 68 19.23 -13.43 -9.74
N LYS A 69 20.08 -12.68 -9.04
CA LYS A 69 19.65 -11.92 -7.86
C LYS A 69 18.92 -10.63 -8.18
N GLU A 70 19.18 -10.00 -9.33
CA GLU A 70 18.62 -8.69 -9.72
C GLU A 70 18.62 -7.67 -8.55
N ASN A 71 19.76 -7.49 -7.87
CA ASN A 71 19.85 -6.70 -6.63
C ASN A 71 20.79 -5.49 -6.73
N GLN A 72 21.05 -5.01 -7.94
CA GLN A 72 21.90 -3.83 -8.21
C GLN A 72 21.12 -2.50 -8.14
N TYR A 73 19.90 -2.52 -7.59
CA TYR A 73 19.04 -1.34 -7.53
C TYR A 73 19.45 -0.40 -6.39
N ILE A 74 19.42 0.90 -6.66
CA ILE A 74 19.75 1.94 -5.68
C ILE A 74 18.50 2.34 -4.89
N SER A 75 18.60 2.30 -3.56
CA SER A 75 17.58 2.79 -2.66
C SER A 75 17.41 4.31 -2.79
N LYS A 76 16.15 4.79 -2.85
CA LYS A 76 15.86 6.22 -2.78
C LYS A 76 16.25 6.82 -1.44
N GLN A 77 16.07 6.06 -0.35
CA GLN A 77 16.30 6.53 1.01
C GLN A 77 17.79 6.65 1.33
N THR A 78 18.59 5.62 1.02
CA THR A 78 20.00 5.57 1.44
C THR A 78 20.97 5.98 0.35
N GLY A 79 20.52 6.02 -0.91
CA GLY A 79 21.40 6.25 -2.07
C GLY A 79 22.40 5.11 -2.33
N LYS A 80 22.32 4.00 -1.58
CA LYS A 80 23.18 2.83 -1.72
C LYS A 80 22.44 1.69 -2.42
N VAL A 81 23.19 0.68 -2.86
CA VAL A 81 22.62 -0.57 -3.39
C VAL A 81 21.75 -1.24 -2.31
N ALA A 82 20.54 -1.62 -2.69
CA ALA A 82 19.60 -2.32 -1.81
C ALA A 82 19.82 -3.83 -1.91
N GLU A 83 20.87 -4.33 -1.27
CA GLU A 83 21.37 -5.72 -1.45
C GLU A 83 20.34 -6.81 -1.16
N SER A 84 19.48 -6.59 -0.17
CA SER A 84 18.38 -7.49 0.21
C SER A 84 17.16 -7.39 -0.72
N ASN A 85 17.10 -6.36 -1.57
CA ASN A 85 16.05 -6.20 -2.56
C ASN A 85 16.43 -6.99 -3.83
N THR A 86 16.27 -8.30 -3.74
CA THR A 86 16.53 -9.27 -4.80
C THR A 86 15.27 -9.56 -5.64
N LEU A 87 15.44 -10.27 -6.76
CA LEU A 87 14.36 -10.82 -7.58
C LEU A 87 13.37 -11.61 -6.71
N VAL A 88 13.86 -12.61 -5.97
CA VAL A 88 13.02 -13.45 -5.12
C VAL A 88 12.31 -12.66 -4.02
N SER A 89 12.97 -11.71 -3.35
CA SER A 89 12.30 -10.90 -2.31
C SER A 89 11.17 -10.04 -2.89
N ARG A 90 11.33 -9.53 -4.13
CA ARG A 90 10.27 -8.79 -4.82
C ARG A 90 9.17 -9.72 -5.31
N MET A 91 9.49 -10.91 -5.82
CA MET A 91 8.51 -11.93 -6.18
C MET A 91 7.64 -12.35 -5.00
N ILE A 92 8.26 -12.57 -3.83
CA ILE A 92 7.54 -12.87 -2.59
C ILE A 92 6.65 -11.70 -2.20
N SER A 93 7.18 -10.48 -2.21
CA SER A 93 6.39 -9.29 -1.87
C SER A 93 5.21 -9.10 -2.80
N TYR A 94 5.40 -9.33 -4.10
CA TYR A 94 4.35 -9.26 -5.11
C TYR A 94 3.28 -10.33 -4.87
N HIS A 95 3.70 -11.59 -4.69
CA HIS A 95 2.81 -12.72 -4.44
C HIS A 95 1.94 -12.51 -3.19
N VAL A 96 2.58 -12.19 -2.06
CA VAL A 96 1.90 -12.12 -0.77
C VAL A 96 1.14 -10.81 -0.60
N TYR A 97 1.75 -9.66 -0.92
CA TYR A 97 1.18 -8.36 -0.56
C TYR A 97 0.46 -7.65 -1.70
N VAL A 98 0.89 -7.84 -2.95
CA VAL A 98 0.21 -7.22 -4.11
C VAL A 98 -0.93 -8.11 -4.60
N LYS A 99 -0.71 -9.42 -4.63
CA LYS A 99 -1.68 -10.40 -5.15
C LYS A 99 -2.50 -11.12 -4.08
N GLY A 100 -2.08 -11.09 -2.82
CA GLY A 100 -2.81 -11.76 -1.73
C GLY A 100 -2.85 -13.28 -1.88
N ARG A 101 -1.86 -13.87 -2.55
CA ARG A 101 -1.80 -15.32 -2.80
C ARG A 101 -1.13 -16.05 -1.63
N THR A 102 -1.50 -17.32 -1.43
CA THR A 102 -1.02 -18.08 -0.27
C THR A 102 0.31 -18.76 -0.61
N PRO A 103 1.40 -18.49 0.13
CA PRO A 103 2.73 -18.88 -0.31
C PRO A 103 3.06 -20.37 -0.10
N ASN A 104 2.20 -21.12 0.60
CA ASN A 104 2.30 -22.57 0.77
C ASN A 104 1.73 -23.37 -0.41
N TYR A 105 0.98 -22.75 -1.34
CA TYR A 105 0.39 -23.46 -2.47
C TYR A 105 1.23 -23.34 -3.74
N ARG A 106 1.57 -24.49 -4.32
CA ARG A 106 2.32 -24.58 -5.58
C ARG A 106 1.60 -23.91 -6.76
N LEU A 107 0.27 -24.00 -6.80
CA LEU A 107 -0.52 -23.40 -7.89
C LEU A 107 -0.40 -21.88 -7.90
N ASP A 108 -0.47 -21.25 -6.72
CA ASP A 108 -0.39 -19.79 -6.58
C ASP A 108 0.95 -19.23 -7.07
N TRP A 109 2.04 -19.96 -6.84
CA TRP A 109 3.36 -19.61 -7.39
C TRP A 109 3.43 -19.76 -8.91
N LYS A 110 2.74 -20.75 -9.49
CA LYS A 110 2.65 -20.88 -10.95
C LYS A 110 1.87 -19.74 -11.58
N LEU A 111 0.76 -19.32 -10.96
CA LEU A 111 0.01 -18.13 -11.40
C LEU A 111 0.89 -16.89 -11.33
N THR A 112 1.67 -16.76 -10.26
CA THR A 112 2.65 -15.67 -10.12
C THR A 112 3.68 -15.68 -11.24
N LEU A 113 4.28 -16.83 -11.58
CA LEU A 113 5.18 -16.89 -12.74
C LEU A 113 4.47 -16.57 -14.06
N ALA A 114 3.21 -16.96 -14.21
CA ALA A 114 2.44 -16.61 -15.41
C ALA A 114 2.25 -15.09 -15.54
N ASP A 115 2.04 -14.35 -14.45
CA ASP A 115 2.01 -12.88 -14.48
C ASP A 115 3.33 -12.31 -15.03
N TYR A 116 4.47 -12.77 -14.52
CA TYR A 116 5.79 -12.30 -14.98
C TYR A 116 6.03 -12.59 -16.47
N LEU A 117 5.40 -13.64 -16.98
CA LEU A 117 5.46 -14.07 -18.38
C LEU A 117 4.37 -13.49 -19.29
N ASP A 118 3.57 -12.51 -18.82
CA ASP A 118 2.43 -11.93 -19.57
C ASP A 118 1.33 -12.95 -19.91
N ALA A 119 1.21 -14.04 -19.15
CA ALA A 119 0.34 -15.17 -19.47
C ALA A 119 -0.87 -15.32 -18.51
N ASN A 120 -1.04 -14.42 -17.54
CA ASN A 120 -2.15 -14.46 -16.59
C ASN A 120 -2.69 -13.06 -16.28
N GLU A 121 -2.02 -12.28 -15.43
CA GLU A 121 -2.45 -10.92 -15.10
C GLU A 121 -1.47 -9.85 -15.58
N VAL A 122 -2.00 -8.65 -15.86
CA VAL A 122 -1.21 -7.46 -16.16
C VAL A 122 -0.54 -6.95 -14.86
N MET A 123 0.77 -6.79 -14.90
CA MET A 123 1.56 -6.21 -13.81
C MET A 123 1.78 -4.73 -14.06
N TYR A 124 1.40 -3.87 -13.11
CA TYR A 124 1.58 -2.42 -13.20
C TYR A 124 2.84 -1.97 -12.45
N GLU A 125 3.62 -1.09 -13.07
CA GLU A 125 4.82 -0.53 -12.44
C GLU A 125 4.49 0.18 -11.12
N SER A 126 3.39 0.93 -11.08
CA SER A 126 2.96 1.72 -9.92
C SER A 126 2.71 0.92 -8.65
N SER A 127 2.34 -0.35 -8.77
CA SER A 127 2.10 -1.25 -7.63
C SER A 127 3.19 -2.30 -7.43
N TYR A 128 4.21 -2.32 -8.29
CA TYR A 128 5.25 -3.35 -8.24
C TYR A 128 6.22 -3.12 -7.07
N PRO A 129 6.63 -4.18 -6.33
CA PRO A 129 7.58 -4.04 -5.24
C PRO A 129 8.88 -3.36 -5.69
N GLY A 130 9.24 -2.28 -5.02
CA GLY A 130 10.39 -1.45 -5.37
C GLY A 130 10.05 -0.13 -6.07
N ASN A 131 8.81 0.06 -6.55
CA ASN A 131 8.40 1.32 -7.20
C ASN A 131 8.66 2.56 -6.33
N ASP A 132 8.26 2.50 -5.07
CA ASP A 132 8.34 3.64 -4.17
C ASP A 132 9.72 3.75 -3.49
N THR A 133 10.44 2.63 -3.36
CA THR A 133 11.67 2.55 -2.55
C THR A 133 12.96 2.55 -3.35
N LEU A 134 12.93 2.19 -4.65
CA LEU A 134 14.11 2.11 -5.51
C LEU A 134 14.09 3.21 -6.57
N ARG A 135 15.26 3.78 -6.90
CA ARG A 135 15.37 4.87 -7.89
C ARG A 135 14.87 4.48 -9.29
N LYS A 136 14.95 3.19 -9.62
CA LYS A 136 14.45 2.62 -10.88
C LYS A 136 13.47 1.51 -10.55
N ASN A 137 12.32 1.50 -11.23
CA ASN A 137 11.36 0.41 -11.09
C ASN A 137 11.97 -0.91 -11.62
N PRO A 138 11.97 -1.99 -10.81
CA PRO A 138 12.61 -3.24 -11.19
C PRO A 138 11.79 -4.15 -12.12
N LEU A 139 10.50 -3.84 -12.36
CA LEU A 139 9.57 -4.75 -13.04
C LEU A 139 10.10 -5.27 -14.38
N ALA A 140 10.53 -4.38 -15.28
CA ALA A 140 11.02 -4.78 -16.60
C ALA A 140 12.23 -5.72 -16.52
N GLY A 141 13.17 -5.45 -15.60
CA GLY A 141 14.35 -6.29 -15.37
C GLY A 141 13.98 -7.67 -14.84
N ASP A 142 13.08 -7.71 -13.85
CA ASP A 142 12.65 -8.96 -13.23
C ASP A 142 11.90 -9.87 -14.21
N ARG A 143 11.04 -9.29 -15.05
CA ARG A 143 10.38 -10.04 -16.13
C ARG A 143 11.38 -10.61 -17.12
N ALA A 144 12.38 -9.82 -17.50
CA ALA A 144 13.45 -10.30 -18.38
C ALA A 144 14.21 -11.47 -17.75
N ALA A 145 14.54 -11.39 -16.45
CA ALA A 145 15.18 -12.48 -15.72
C ALA A 145 14.32 -13.76 -15.72
N ILE A 146 13.02 -13.66 -15.42
CA ILE A 146 12.10 -14.81 -15.41
C ILE A 146 11.87 -15.40 -16.82
N ARG A 147 11.82 -14.56 -17.86
CA ARG A 147 11.69 -15.02 -19.26
C ARG A 147 12.90 -15.81 -19.73
N ARG A 148 14.11 -15.48 -19.25
CA ARG A 148 15.35 -16.20 -19.58
C ARG A 148 15.43 -17.59 -18.95
N LEU A 149 14.67 -17.85 -17.89
CA LEU A 149 14.66 -19.16 -17.25
C LEU A 149 14.00 -20.22 -18.15
N THR A 150 14.61 -21.39 -18.20
CA THR A 150 14.01 -22.57 -18.84
C THR A 150 12.77 -23.03 -18.06
N ARG A 151 11.93 -23.86 -18.70
CA ARG A 151 10.77 -24.47 -18.03
C ARG A 151 11.20 -25.26 -16.77
N GLN A 152 12.34 -25.94 -16.81
CA GLN A 152 12.85 -26.69 -15.67
C GLN A 152 13.29 -25.74 -14.54
N GLN A 153 14.02 -24.67 -14.85
CA GLN A 153 14.43 -23.68 -13.85
C GLN A 153 13.23 -22.97 -13.21
N ARG A 154 12.19 -22.65 -13.99
CA ARG A 154 10.93 -22.10 -13.47
C ARG A 154 10.22 -23.07 -12.53
N ASN A 155 10.18 -24.35 -12.86
CA ASN A 155 9.62 -25.38 -11.97
C ASN A 155 10.44 -25.53 -10.68
N ALA A 156 11.77 -25.46 -10.76
CA ALA A 156 12.66 -25.51 -9.61
C ALA A 156 12.47 -24.27 -8.71
N LEU A 157 12.32 -23.08 -9.30
CA LEU A 157 12.00 -21.85 -8.57
C LEU A 157 10.67 -21.96 -7.81
N VAL A 158 9.62 -22.46 -8.45
CA VAL A 158 8.33 -22.72 -7.78
C VAL A 158 8.51 -23.68 -6.61
N GLN A 159 9.27 -24.77 -6.80
CA GLN A 159 9.49 -25.73 -5.72
C GLN A 159 10.26 -25.12 -4.55
N ALA A 160 11.32 -24.37 -4.83
CA ALA A 160 12.12 -23.70 -3.80
C ALA A 160 11.30 -22.68 -3.01
N LEU A 161 10.42 -21.93 -3.68
CA LEU A 161 9.47 -21.00 -3.05
C LEU A 161 8.50 -21.74 -2.12
N VAL A 162 7.85 -22.81 -2.58
CA VAL A 162 6.95 -23.62 -1.74
C VAL A 162 7.69 -24.20 -0.53
N ASN A 163 8.89 -24.76 -0.74
CA ASN A 163 9.71 -25.32 0.34
C ASN A 163 10.02 -24.28 1.41
N ALA A 164 10.39 -23.06 0.99
CA ALA A 164 10.75 -21.98 1.90
C ALA A 164 9.58 -21.48 2.77
N PHE A 165 8.34 -21.77 2.38
CA PHE A 165 7.13 -21.44 3.16
C PHE A 165 6.48 -22.64 3.84
N SER A 166 6.94 -23.86 3.57
CA SER A 166 6.42 -25.10 4.16
C SER A 166 7.33 -25.68 5.24
N GLN A 167 8.59 -25.22 5.33
CA GLN A 167 9.59 -25.66 6.31
C GLN A 167 9.74 -24.71 7.50
N ASN A 168 8.91 -23.66 7.60
CA ASN A 168 8.90 -22.69 8.70
C ASN A 168 7.62 -22.81 9.52
#